data_AF-E9FXY7-F1
#
_entry.id   AF-E9FXY7-F1
#
_cell.length_a   1.000
_cell.length_b   1.000
_cell.length_c   1.000
_cell.angle_alpha   90.00
_cell.angle_beta   90.00
_cell.angle_gamma   90.00
#
_symmetry.space_group_name_H-M   'P 1'
#
loop_
_entity.id
_entity.type
_entity.pdbx_description
1 polymer ?
#
loop_
_entity_poly.entity_id
_entity_poly.type
_entity_poly.pdbx_seq_one_letter_code
_entity_poly.pdbx_strand_id
1 'polypeptide(L)'
;MSGPPSFLSLVSVENPVTSHFSMAPTFQTMGCFLNKVASSSLVSAFLLVHGLGPTFSSPHSLTSHLLPRSLEDFQFANQTFFKFMFVRHPMDRMLSCYLDKMVESPHYSLPAFRNYVRNKARQVMMKRQRAAAQQMRQQRDRAASASLVSSTRQSFNTKPQLRSLLSLNDDGGAPAAVWNRRPDSQIIYGRQVGGKGYDTAKIEAVAANDDNEILETKKLQPRYVVGQQHSPADSDSVIQTLEKVAAPLPKTNITEVKPTFEEFLEFVLDTDLLGIGYDSHWVPFHRYCSPCSVPYHVIGKLETAADDFQYIWDKTGLGTQVPVPWINRNTAPSKSKIALEKKYYSSLPRDLILRFYDAFRMDFELFDYSINDILVKAGYRAI
;
A
#
# COMPACT_ATOMS: atom_id res chain seq x y z
N MET A 1 -25.21 -9.31 -33.60
CA MET A 1 -25.46 -8.68 -32.29
C MET A 1 -24.43 -9.23 -31.32
N SER A 2 -23.29 -8.55 -31.20
CA SER A 2 -22.27 -8.87 -30.21
C SER A 2 -22.67 -8.22 -28.89
N GLY A 3 -23.01 -9.02 -27.88
CA GLY A 3 -23.33 -8.53 -26.54
C GLY A 3 -22.14 -7.76 -25.93
N PRO A 4 -22.38 -6.92 -24.91
CA PRO A 4 -21.30 -6.25 -24.22
C PRO A 4 -20.41 -7.29 -23.53
N PRO A 5 -19.08 -7.09 -23.49
CA PRO A 5 -18.20 -8.00 -22.78
C PRO A 5 -18.53 -7.98 -21.29
N SER A 6 -18.61 -9.16 -20.68
CA SER A 6 -18.81 -9.36 -19.24
C SER A 6 -17.73 -8.63 -18.44
N PHE A 7 -18.10 -8.11 -17.26
CA PHE A 7 -17.24 -7.39 -16.30
C PHE A 7 -15.94 -8.13 -15.91
N LEU A 8 -15.85 -9.43 -16.20
CA LEU A 8 -14.68 -10.29 -15.96
C LEU A 8 -13.53 -10.09 -16.98
N SER A 9 -13.72 -9.34 -18.07
CA SER A 9 -12.69 -9.21 -19.12
C SER A 9 -11.69 -8.05 -18.92
N LEU A 10 -11.72 -7.37 -17.77
CA LEU A 10 -10.89 -6.18 -17.49
C LEU A 10 -9.98 -6.32 -16.26
N VAL A 11 -9.84 -7.53 -15.71
CA VAL A 11 -8.71 -7.84 -14.83
C VAL A 11 -7.53 -8.16 -15.74
N SER A 12 -6.71 -7.17 -16.07
CA SER A 12 -5.37 -7.46 -16.57
C SER A 12 -4.71 -8.37 -15.55
N VAL A 13 -4.45 -9.62 -15.93
CA VAL A 13 -3.69 -10.57 -15.10
C VAL A 13 -2.31 -9.96 -14.94
N GLU A 14 -2.07 -9.34 -13.79
CA GLU A 14 -0.75 -8.78 -13.51
C GLU A 14 0.23 -9.93 -13.33
N ASN A 15 1.31 -9.86 -14.11
CA ASN A 15 2.39 -10.81 -14.01
C ASN A 15 3.08 -10.62 -12.65
N PRO A 16 3.37 -11.71 -11.92
CA PRO A 16 4.04 -11.62 -10.63
C PRO A 16 5.42 -10.97 -10.80
N VAL A 17 5.76 -10.06 -9.89
CA VAL A 17 7.07 -9.42 -9.85
C VAL A 17 8.02 -10.32 -9.07
N THR A 18 9.07 -10.81 -9.74
CA THR A 18 9.96 -11.84 -9.18
C THR A 18 10.68 -11.41 -7.91
N SER A 19 10.97 -10.11 -7.75
CA SER A 19 11.65 -9.57 -6.56
C SER A 19 10.79 -9.57 -5.29
N HIS A 20 9.50 -9.90 -5.38
CA HIS A 20 8.61 -10.03 -4.21
C HIS A 20 8.71 -11.41 -3.54
N PHE A 21 9.42 -12.34 -4.19
CA PHE A 21 9.54 -13.72 -3.75
C PHE A 21 10.92 -13.99 -3.17
N SER A 22 10.95 -14.81 -2.14
CA SER A 22 12.15 -15.35 -1.53
C SER A 22 12.15 -16.87 -1.67
N MET A 23 13.28 -17.46 -2.00
CA MET A 23 13.43 -18.89 -2.25
C MET A 23 14.40 -19.52 -1.26
N ALA A 24 14.14 -20.77 -0.93
CA ALA A 24 15.03 -21.69 -0.23
C ALA A 24 15.16 -22.98 -1.07
N PRO A 25 16.04 -22.99 -2.09
CA PRO A 25 16.13 -24.10 -3.04
C PRO A 25 16.44 -25.46 -2.41
N THR A 26 17.26 -25.49 -1.35
CA THR A 26 17.59 -26.71 -0.57
C THR A 26 16.34 -27.42 -0.03
N PHE A 27 15.29 -26.66 0.25
CA PHE A 27 14.00 -27.16 0.76
C PHE A 27 12.89 -27.10 -0.30
N GLN A 28 13.23 -26.81 -1.57
CA GLN A 28 12.27 -26.60 -2.65
C GLN A 28 11.08 -25.74 -2.23
N THR A 29 11.38 -24.64 -1.53
CA THR A 29 10.37 -23.78 -0.91
C THR A 29 10.53 -22.35 -1.40
N MET A 30 9.41 -21.70 -1.72
CA MET A 30 9.34 -20.29 -2.13
C MET A 30 8.22 -19.59 -1.36
N GLY A 31 8.42 -18.34 -0.97
CA GLY A 31 7.39 -17.54 -0.33
C GLY A 31 7.37 -16.08 -0.75
N CYS A 32 6.20 -15.45 -0.70
CA CYS A 32 6.06 -14.01 -0.89
C CYS A 32 6.04 -13.31 0.48
N PHE A 33 7.03 -12.46 0.75
CA PHE A 33 7.25 -11.87 2.08
C PHE A 33 6.88 -10.39 2.11
N LEU A 34 5.59 -10.10 2.22
CA LEU A 34 5.12 -8.73 2.35
C LEU A 34 5.41 -8.13 3.74
N ASN A 35 5.64 -6.83 3.82
CA ASN A 35 5.95 -6.20 5.10
C ASN A 35 4.77 -6.17 6.07
N LYS A 36 5.10 -6.25 7.36
CA LYS A 36 4.15 -6.28 8.50
C LYS A 36 3.26 -7.52 8.58
N VAL A 37 3.61 -8.57 7.84
CA VAL A 37 3.06 -9.94 7.99
C VAL A 37 4.13 -10.97 8.36
N ALA A 38 4.86 -10.68 9.45
CA ALA A 38 6.00 -11.48 9.94
C ALA A 38 7.18 -11.63 8.96
N SER A 39 7.29 -10.73 7.96
CA SER A 39 8.39 -10.74 6.98
C SER A 39 9.78 -10.83 7.61
N SER A 40 10.07 -10.08 8.68
CA SER A 40 11.39 -10.17 9.34
C SER A 40 11.70 -11.58 9.84
N SER A 41 10.74 -12.29 10.43
CA SER A 41 10.93 -13.66 10.91
C SER A 41 11.14 -14.64 9.75
N LEU A 42 10.37 -14.47 8.67
CA LEU A 42 10.48 -15.28 7.45
C LEU A 42 11.83 -15.09 6.73
N VAL A 43 12.26 -13.83 6.56
CA VAL A 43 13.55 -13.48 5.98
C VAL A 43 14.68 -14.06 6.82
N SER A 44 14.65 -13.88 8.15
CA SER A 44 15.64 -14.48 9.03
C SER A 44 15.71 -16.00 8.89
N ALA A 45 14.57 -16.69 8.85
CA ALA A 45 14.54 -18.13 8.67
C ALA A 45 15.19 -18.58 7.35
N PHE A 46 14.87 -17.90 6.24
CA PHE A 46 15.44 -18.23 4.94
C PHE A 46 16.94 -17.92 4.89
N LEU A 47 17.41 -16.82 5.49
CA LEU A 47 18.84 -16.52 5.58
C LEU A 47 19.60 -17.60 6.37
N LEU A 48 19.04 -18.08 7.49
CA LEU A 48 19.65 -19.15 8.29
C LEU A 48 19.85 -20.43 7.47
N VAL A 49 18.85 -20.82 6.68
CA VAL A 49 18.93 -21.98 5.77
C VAL A 49 20.00 -21.81 4.69
N HIS A 50 20.29 -20.58 4.26
CA HIS A 50 21.37 -20.30 3.31
C HIS A 50 22.75 -20.23 3.98
N GLY A 51 22.85 -20.52 5.30
CA GLY A 51 24.08 -20.39 6.06
C GLY A 51 24.46 -18.93 6.37
N LEU A 52 23.57 -17.97 6.09
CA LEU A 52 23.78 -16.54 6.35
C LEU A 52 23.30 -16.18 7.77
N GLY A 53 23.89 -16.88 8.76
CA GLY A 53 23.66 -16.79 10.22
C GLY A 53 23.55 -15.37 10.81
N PRO A 54 23.12 -15.22 12.08
CA PRO A 54 22.70 -13.93 12.62
C PRO A 54 23.92 -13.05 12.97
N THR A 55 24.57 -12.48 11.97
CA THR A 55 25.65 -11.49 12.12
C THR A 55 25.21 -10.07 11.77
N PHE A 56 23.89 -9.81 11.63
CA PHE A 56 23.40 -8.56 11.06
C PHE A 56 22.38 -7.83 11.94
N SER A 57 22.51 -6.50 12.00
CA SER A 57 21.60 -5.59 12.71
C SER A 57 20.20 -5.54 12.08
N SER A 58 20.06 -5.88 10.79
CA SER A 58 18.79 -5.91 10.07
C SER A 58 18.75 -7.06 9.05
N PRO A 59 17.87 -8.06 9.21
CA PRO A 59 17.73 -9.16 8.24
C PRO A 59 17.39 -8.70 6.82
N HIS A 60 16.76 -7.53 6.70
CA HIS A 60 16.30 -6.99 5.41
C HIS A 60 17.44 -6.50 4.51
N SER A 61 18.66 -6.32 5.02
CA SER A 61 19.81 -5.89 4.20
C SER A 61 20.31 -6.98 3.25
N LEU A 62 19.91 -8.24 3.46
CA LEU A 62 20.38 -9.40 2.69
C LEU A 62 19.26 -10.11 1.93
N THR A 63 18.09 -9.48 1.79
CA THR A 63 16.97 -10.07 1.05
C THR A 63 17.31 -10.35 -0.41
N SER A 64 18.27 -9.61 -0.99
CA SER A 64 18.79 -9.85 -2.35
C SER A 64 19.34 -11.26 -2.55
N HIS A 65 19.86 -11.90 -1.50
CA HIS A 65 20.38 -13.28 -1.56
C HIS A 65 19.27 -14.33 -1.64
N LEU A 66 18.03 -13.97 -1.29
CA LEU A 66 16.89 -14.88 -1.30
C LEU A 66 16.08 -14.79 -2.61
N LEU A 67 16.36 -13.80 -3.47
CA LEU A 67 15.58 -13.56 -4.68
C LEU A 67 15.83 -14.64 -5.76
N PRO A 68 14.87 -14.89 -6.64
CA PRO A 68 15.13 -15.59 -7.90
C PRO A 68 16.26 -14.93 -8.69
N ARG A 69 17.24 -15.71 -9.14
CA ARG A 69 18.40 -15.20 -9.89
C ARG A 69 18.04 -14.84 -11.33
N SER A 70 17.02 -15.48 -11.88
CA SER A 70 16.51 -15.25 -13.22
C SER A 70 14.99 -15.47 -13.27
N LEU A 71 14.38 -15.07 -14.38
CA LEU A 71 12.97 -15.37 -14.65
C LEU A 71 12.73 -16.89 -14.78
N GLU A 72 13.70 -17.61 -15.36
CA GLU A 72 13.64 -19.07 -15.50
C GLU A 72 13.68 -19.76 -14.13
N ASP A 73 14.57 -19.32 -13.22
CA ASP A 73 14.62 -19.81 -11.84
C ASP A 73 13.28 -19.61 -11.14
N PHE A 74 12.67 -18.42 -11.32
CA PHE A 74 11.34 -18.15 -10.76
C PHE A 74 10.27 -19.04 -11.38
N GLN A 75 10.25 -19.23 -12.70
CA GLN A 75 9.26 -20.08 -13.37
C GLN A 75 9.38 -21.55 -12.94
N PHE A 76 10.61 -22.06 -12.85
CA PHE A 76 10.89 -23.40 -12.35
C PHE A 76 10.39 -23.57 -10.91
N ALA A 77 10.74 -22.64 -10.00
CA ALA A 77 10.26 -22.67 -8.63
C ALA A 77 8.72 -22.51 -8.56
N ASN A 78 8.15 -21.66 -9.41
CA ASN A 78 6.71 -21.46 -9.47
C ASN A 78 5.96 -22.74 -9.89
N GLN A 79 6.59 -23.63 -10.66
CA GLN A 79 6.01 -24.91 -11.04
C GLN A 79 6.31 -26.03 -10.02
N THR A 80 7.51 -26.05 -9.44
CA THR A 80 8.01 -27.21 -8.69
C THR A 80 8.06 -27.03 -7.17
N PHE A 81 8.24 -25.81 -6.68
CA PHE A 81 8.46 -25.58 -5.25
C PHE A 81 7.13 -25.52 -4.48
N PHE A 82 7.19 -25.88 -3.20
CA PHE A 82 6.16 -25.55 -2.24
C PHE A 82 6.11 -24.01 -2.09
N LYS A 83 4.92 -23.45 -2.19
CA LYS A 83 4.68 -21.99 -2.26
C LYS A 83 3.76 -21.56 -1.14
N PHE A 84 4.16 -20.56 -0.37
CA PHE A 84 3.29 -20.01 0.66
C PHE A 84 3.37 -18.48 0.73
N MET A 85 2.37 -17.88 1.35
CA MET A 85 2.41 -16.48 1.76
C MET A 85 1.68 -16.33 3.09
N PHE A 86 1.95 -15.22 3.79
CA PHE A 86 1.21 -14.84 4.99
C PHE A 86 0.41 -13.57 4.74
N VAL A 87 -0.80 -13.52 5.28
CA VAL A 87 -1.66 -12.35 5.30
C VAL A 87 -2.00 -11.97 6.74
N ARG A 88 -2.57 -10.78 6.89
CA ARG A 88 -3.11 -10.24 8.15
C ARG A 88 -4.26 -9.34 7.79
N HIS A 89 -5.21 -9.14 8.70
CA HIS A 89 -6.27 -8.17 8.52
C HIS A 89 -5.71 -6.82 7.99
N PRO A 90 -6.18 -6.28 6.83
CA PRO A 90 -5.56 -5.12 6.17
C PRO A 90 -5.41 -3.87 7.06
N MET A 91 -6.44 -3.54 7.84
CA MET A 91 -6.38 -2.43 8.82
C MET A 91 -5.39 -2.68 9.96
N ASP A 92 -5.31 -3.90 10.50
CA ASP A 92 -4.33 -4.23 11.54
C ASP A 92 -2.90 -4.21 11.00
N ARG A 93 -2.70 -4.54 9.72
CA ARG A 93 -1.43 -4.34 9.02
C ARG A 93 -1.07 -2.85 8.90
N MET A 94 -2.03 -1.99 8.56
CA MET A 94 -1.81 -0.54 8.52
C MET A 94 -1.47 0.05 9.88
N LEU A 95 -2.15 -0.39 10.94
CA LEU A 95 -1.84 0.04 12.30
C LEU A 95 -0.42 -0.40 12.70
N SER A 96 -0.04 -1.63 12.38
CA SER A 96 1.33 -2.14 12.59
C SER A 96 2.38 -1.32 11.83
N CYS A 97 2.08 -0.92 10.59
CA CYS A 97 2.92 -0.03 9.80
C CYS A 97 3.04 1.36 10.44
N TYR A 98 1.91 1.94 10.84
CA TYR A 98 1.85 3.25 11.49
C TYR A 98 2.70 3.28 12.76
N LEU A 99 2.52 2.31 13.66
CA LEU A 99 3.26 2.23 14.91
C LEU A 99 4.77 2.14 14.64
N ASP A 100 5.19 1.26 13.73
CA ASP A 100 6.60 1.10 13.39
C ASP A 100 7.21 2.36 12.78
N LYS A 101 6.58 2.93 11.75
CA LYS A 101 7.17 4.01 10.93
C LYS A 101 6.94 5.39 11.51
N MET A 102 5.78 5.63 12.11
CA MET A 102 5.37 6.96 12.55
C MET A 102 5.54 7.18 14.05
N VAL A 103 5.57 6.11 14.86
CA VAL A 103 5.55 6.24 16.32
C VAL A 103 6.84 5.76 16.98
N GLU A 104 7.23 4.50 16.74
CA GLU A 104 8.20 3.79 17.56
C GLU A 104 9.63 3.90 17.03
N SER A 105 9.83 3.87 15.71
CA SER A 105 11.19 3.79 15.16
C SER A 105 11.99 5.09 15.39
N PRO A 106 13.22 5.00 15.93
CA PRO A 106 14.08 6.15 16.16
C PRO A 106 14.97 6.50 14.94
N HIS A 107 14.72 5.91 13.77
CA HIS A 107 15.62 6.06 12.61
C HIS A 107 15.69 7.52 12.12
N TYR A 108 16.91 8.03 11.93
CA TYR A 108 17.19 9.44 11.70
C TYR A 108 16.57 10.05 10.44
N SER A 109 16.24 9.23 9.43
CA SER A 109 15.54 9.69 8.21
C SER A 109 14.03 9.84 8.40
N LEU A 110 13.46 9.28 9.47
CA LEU A 110 12.02 9.26 9.69
C LEU A 110 11.41 10.62 10.08
N PRO A 111 12.06 11.55 10.79
CA PRO A 111 11.46 12.85 11.08
C PRO A 111 11.02 13.60 9.83
N ALA A 112 11.88 13.65 8.79
CA ALA A 112 11.55 14.29 7.52
C ALA A 112 10.37 13.58 6.82
N PHE A 113 10.40 12.24 6.80
CA PHE A 113 9.33 11.44 6.22
C PHE A 113 7.99 11.59 6.97
N ARG A 114 8.01 11.59 8.32
CA ARG A 114 6.84 11.83 9.19
C ARG A 114 6.22 13.20 8.92
N ASN A 115 7.06 14.23 8.73
CA ASN A 115 6.60 15.57 8.38
C ASN A 115 5.96 15.60 6.99
N TYR A 116 6.58 14.93 6.01
CA TYR A 116 6.02 14.80 4.66
C TYR A 116 4.63 14.13 4.68
N VAL A 117 4.51 12.97 5.33
CA VAL A 117 3.25 12.23 5.47
C VAL A 117 2.18 13.10 6.10
N ARG A 118 2.48 13.75 7.22
CA ARG A 118 1.55 14.65 7.92
C ARG A 118 1.09 15.81 7.04
N ASN A 119 2.03 16.50 6.38
CA ASN A 119 1.69 17.65 5.53
C ASN A 119 0.85 17.23 4.33
N LYS A 120 1.20 16.10 3.69
CA LYS A 120 0.46 15.58 2.55
C LYS A 120 -0.96 15.16 2.95
N ALA A 121 -1.10 14.45 4.07
CA ALA A 121 -2.41 14.07 4.61
C ALA A 121 -3.31 15.27 4.86
N ARG A 122 -2.78 16.33 5.50
CA ARG A 122 -3.53 17.56 5.76
C ARG A 122 -3.99 18.24 4.47
N GLN A 123 -3.16 18.27 3.44
CA GLN A 123 -3.55 18.79 2.13
C GLN A 123 -4.72 17.99 1.52
N VAL A 124 -4.65 16.66 1.58
CA VAL A 124 -5.71 15.76 1.10
C VAL A 124 -7.02 16.00 1.86
N MET A 125 -6.95 16.03 3.19
CA MET A 125 -8.10 16.28 4.06
C MET A 125 -8.75 17.65 3.79
N MET A 126 -7.95 18.72 3.68
CA MET A 126 -8.45 20.06 3.35
C MET A 126 -9.11 20.11 1.97
N LYS A 127 -8.51 19.48 0.96
CA LYS A 127 -9.08 19.40 -0.40
C LYS A 127 -10.45 18.71 -0.37
N ARG A 128 -10.57 17.63 0.39
CA ARG A 128 -11.81 16.88 0.57
C ARG A 128 -12.89 17.68 1.29
N GLN A 129 -12.53 18.37 2.37
CA GLN A 129 -13.45 19.27 3.09
C GLN A 129 -13.98 20.39 2.18
N ARG A 130 -13.11 21.01 1.37
CA ARG A 130 -13.51 22.02 0.39
C ARG A 130 -14.45 21.45 -0.67
N ALA A 131 -14.16 20.25 -1.21
CA ALA A 131 -15.03 19.59 -2.18
C ALA A 131 -16.41 19.26 -1.59
N ALA A 132 -16.46 18.76 -0.36
CA ALA A 132 -17.72 18.49 0.34
C ALA A 132 -18.54 19.78 0.56
N ALA A 133 -17.89 20.87 1.00
CA ALA A 133 -18.55 22.16 1.17
C ALA A 133 -19.12 22.71 -0.15
N GLN A 134 -18.38 22.56 -1.26
CA GLN A 134 -18.85 22.95 -2.59
C GLN A 134 -20.05 22.12 -3.04
N GLN A 135 -20.03 20.80 -2.83
CA GLN A 135 -21.15 19.92 -3.14
C GLN A 135 -22.40 20.29 -2.33
N MET A 136 -22.26 20.56 -1.03
CA MET A 136 -23.37 21.00 -0.18
C MET A 136 -23.95 22.33 -0.65
N ARG A 137 -23.11 23.28 -1.07
CA ARG A 137 -23.57 24.55 -1.65
C ARG A 137 -24.37 24.33 -2.93
N GLN A 138 -23.84 23.53 -3.86
CA GLN A 138 -24.52 23.20 -5.12
C GLN A 138 -25.87 22.52 -4.89
N GLN A 139 -25.98 21.64 -3.89
CA GLN A 139 -27.26 21.00 -3.53
C GLN A 139 -28.27 22.02 -3.00
N ARG A 140 -27.84 22.98 -2.17
CA ARG A 140 -28.70 24.06 -1.66
C ARG A 140 -29.17 24.98 -2.78
N ASP A 141 -28.28 25.37 -3.70
CA ASP A 141 -28.61 26.24 -4.83
C ASP A 141 -29.61 25.56 -5.79
N ARG A 142 -29.45 24.25 -6.03
CA ARG A 142 -30.40 23.43 -6.80
C ARG A 142 -31.77 23.33 -6.11
N ALA A 143 -31.79 23.08 -4.80
CA ALA A 143 -33.03 23.01 -4.02
C ALA A 143 -33.78 24.36 -4.01
N ALA A 144 -33.06 25.48 -3.85
CA ALA A 144 -33.64 26.82 -3.93
C ALA A 144 -34.23 27.11 -5.31
N SER A 145 -33.50 26.77 -6.38
CA SER A 145 -33.97 26.92 -7.76
C SER A 145 -35.21 26.07 -8.05
N ALA A 146 -35.25 24.84 -7.56
CA ALA A 146 -36.42 23.96 -7.69
C ALA A 146 -37.65 24.50 -6.93
N SER A 147 -37.44 25.08 -5.73
CA SER A 147 -38.50 25.72 -4.96
C SER A 147 -39.09 26.94 -5.68
N LEU A 148 -38.23 27.79 -6.26
CA LEU A 148 -38.65 28.94 -7.09
C LEU A 148 -39.49 28.48 -8.30
N VAL A 149 -39.03 27.47 -9.03
CA VAL A 149 -39.78 26.90 -10.18
C VAL A 149 -41.13 26.32 -9.74
N SER A 150 -41.21 25.68 -8.57
CA SER A 150 -42.49 25.17 -8.04
C SER A 150 -43.48 26.29 -7.68
N SER A 151 -43.00 27.39 -7.10
CA SER A 151 -43.81 28.57 -6.76
C SER A 151 -44.33 29.30 -8.00
N THR A 152 -43.50 29.40 -9.06
CA THR A 152 -43.93 29.96 -10.36
C THR A 152 -44.95 29.05 -11.05
N ARG A 153 -44.83 27.72 -10.96
CA ARG A 153 -45.83 26.77 -11.50
C ARG A 153 -47.18 26.85 -10.78
N GLN A 154 -47.21 27.15 -9.48
CA GLN A 154 -48.47 27.36 -8.75
C GLN A 154 -49.19 28.65 -9.17
N SER A 155 -48.45 29.70 -9.59
CA SER A 155 -49.04 30.97 -10.05
C SER A 155 -49.73 30.88 -11.43
N PHE A 156 -49.31 29.94 -12.29
CA PHE A 156 -49.90 29.77 -13.63
C PHE A 156 -51.03 28.74 -13.73
N ASN A 157 -51.49 28.16 -12.61
CA ASN A 157 -52.50 27.09 -12.61
C ASN A 157 -53.89 27.53 -12.09
N THR A 158 -54.37 28.70 -12.53
CA THR A 158 -55.74 29.19 -12.28
C THR A 158 -56.64 29.18 -13.53
N LYS A 159 -56.36 28.33 -14.52
CA LYS A 159 -57.31 28.08 -15.63
C LYS A 159 -57.95 26.69 -15.51
N PRO A 160 -59.27 26.57 -15.72
CA PRO A 160 -60.00 25.33 -15.47
C PRO A 160 -59.56 24.22 -16.41
N GLN A 161 -59.50 23.02 -15.85
CA GLN A 161 -59.20 21.75 -16.50
C GLN A 161 -60.17 21.47 -17.65
N LEU A 162 -59.65 21.22 -18.85
CA LEU A 162 -60.31 20.36 -19.83
C LEU A 162 -59.52 19.05 -19.89
N ARG A 163 -60.12 17.99 -19.32
CA ARG A 163 -59.67 16.62 -19.54
C ARG A 163 -59.80 16.29 -21.03
N SER A 164 -58.71 15.87 -21.63
CA SER A 164 -58.71 15.14 -22.90
C SER A 164 -58.00 13.82 -22.67
N LEU A 165 -58.76 12.75 -22.85
CA LEU A 165 -58.34 11.36 -22.89
C LEU A 165 -57.27 11.17 -23.97
N LEU A 166 -56.21 10.45 -23.64
CA LEU A 166 -55.64 9.38 -24.47
C LEU A 166 -54.53 8.68 -23.66
N SER A 167 -54.76 7.40 -23.36
CA SER A 167 -53.78 6.46 -22.84
C SER A 167 -52.64 6.25 -23.83
N LEU A 168 -51.44 5.92 -23.33
CA LEU A 168 -50.66 4.73 -23.74
C LEU A 168 -49.36 4.63 -22.93
N ASN A 169 -49.34 3.57 -22.10
CA ASN A 169 -48.27 2.65 -21.71
C ASN A 169 -47.01 3.11 -20.95
N ASP A 170 -46.83 2.38 -19.84
CA ASP A 170 -45.61 2.08 -19.08
C ASP A 170 -44.40 1.76 -19.97
N ASP A 171 -43.24 2.22 -19.53
CA ASP A 171 -42.10 1.38 -19.11
C ASP A 171 -40.87 2.26 -18.82
N GLY A 172 -40.23 2.09 -17.64
CA GLY A 172 -38.86 2.58 -17.47
C GLY A 172 -38.40 2.93 -16.05
N GLY A 173 -37.86 1.93 -15.36
CA GLY A 173 -36.61 1.97 -14.59
C GLY A 173 -36.26 3.20 -13.73
N ALA A 174 -36.23 3.02 -12.41
CA ALA A 174 -35.60 3.94 -11.46
C ALA A 174 -34.08 4.10 -11.72
N PRO A 175 -33.51 5.31 -11.57
CA PRO A 175 -32.14 5.60 -12.00
C PRO A 175 -31.10 5.13 -10.97
N ALA A 176 -30.15 4.32 -11.45
CA ALA A 176 -28.91 4.00 -10.76
C ALA A 176 -28.05 5.26 -10.57
N ALA A 177 -27.44 5.39 -9.40
CA ALA A 177 -26.49 6.44 -9.08
C ALA A 177 -25.24 6.34 -9.96
N VAL A 178 -25.17 7.18 -10.98
CA VAL A 178 -24.00 7.37 -11.85
C VAL A 178 -23.00 8.27 -11.13
N TRP A 179 -21.92 7.68 -10.61
CA TRP A 179 -20.73 8.45 -10.23
C TRP A 179 -19.87 8.70 -11.47
N ASN A 180 -19.66 9.98 -11.77
CA ASN A 180 -18.82 10.48 -12.85
C ASN A 180 -17.39 9.92 -12.75
N ARG A 181 -17.04 9.01 -13.67
CA ARG A 181 -15.65 8.78 -14.07
C ARG A 181 -15.15 10.03 -14.79
N ARG A 182 -13.97 10.53 -14.42
CA ARG A 182 -13.19 11.42 -15.30
C ARG A 182 -12.49 10.55 -16.36
N PRO A 183 -12.72 10.75 -17.65
CA PRO A 183 -11.84 10.26 -18.70
C PRO A 183 -10.81 11.37 -18.98
N ASP A 184 -9.54 11.14 -18.64
CA ASP A 184 -8.38 11.67 -19.34
C ASP A 184 -7.10 11.33 -18.57
N SER A 185 -6.58 10.13 -18.86
CA SER A 185 -5.16 9.88 -18.79
C SER A 185 -4.80 9.21 -20.11
N GLN A 186 -4.38 10.03 -21.08
CA GLN A 186 -3.82 9.53 -22.33
C GLN A 186 -2.64 8.60 -22.01
N ILE A 187 -2.77 7.36 -22.47
CA ILE A 187 -1.74 6.33 -22.39
C ILE A 187 -0.68 6.66 -23.44
N ILE A 188 0.51 7.06 -23.01
CA ILE A 188 1.70 7.08 -23.87
C ILE A 188 2.47 5.78 -23.61
N TYR A 189 2.53 4.91 -24.61
CA TYR A 189 3.32 3.68 -24.57
C TYR A 189 4.82 4.01 -24.56
N GLY A 190 5.47 3.80 -23.42
CA GLY A 190 6.92 3.79 -23.28
C GLY A 190 7.47 2.36 -23.40
N ARG A 191 8.09 2.09 -24.55
CA ARG A 191 8.78 0.86 -24.95
C ARG A 191 9.80 0.39 -23.90
N GLN A 192 9.80 -0.91 -23.59
CA GLN A 192 10.79 -1.58 -22.74
C GLN A 192 12.23 -1.34 -23.25
N VAL A 193 13.11 -0.92 -22.34
CA VAL A 193 14.54 -1.16 -22.41
C VAL A 193 14.98 -1.61 -21.02
N GLY A 194 15.54 -2.81 -20.93
CA GLY A 194 16.02 -3.40 -19.67
C GLY A 194 17.13 -2.56 -19.03
N GLY A 195 17.11 -2.49 -17.70
CA GLY A 195 18.12 -1.78 -16.93
C GLY A 195 17.85 -1.80 -15.44
N LYS A 196 18.66 -2.60 -14.73
CA LYS A 196 19.20 -2.50 -13.36
C LYS A 196 18.49 -1.56 -12.36
N GLY A 197 18.25 -2.10 -11.16
CA GLY A 197 17.53 -1.49 -10.05
C GLY A 197 17.97 -0.08 -9.67
N TYR A 198 17.00 0.70 -9.20
CA TYR A 198 17.20 2.10 -8.82
C TYR A 198 16.95 2.34 -7.35
N ASP A 199 18.03 2.82 -6.75
CA ASP A 199 18.13 3.60 -5.53
C ASP A 199 17.18 4.80 -5.48
N THR A 200 16.87 5.14 -4.23
CA THR A 200 16.13 6.30 -3.72
C THR A 200 16.03 7.52 -4.64
N ALA A 201 14.81 7.88 -5.01
CA ALA A 201 14.49 9.17 -5.61
C ALA A 201 14.76 10.31 -4.61
N LYS A 202 15.65 11.22 -5.00
CA LYS A 202 15.80 12.55 -4.40
C LYS A 202 14.49 13.33 -4.59
N ILE A 203 13.89 13.77 -3.49
CA ILE A 203 12.83 14.78 -3.49
C ILE A 203 13.50 16.13 -3.31
N GLU A 204 13.59 16.92 -4.39
CA GLU A 204 13.86 18.36 -4.28
C GLU A 204 12.58 19.05 -3.83
N ALA A 205 12.63 19.70 -2.67
CA ALA A 205 11.58 20.55 -2.17
C ALA A 205 11.66 21.91 -2.89
N VAL A 206 10.66 22.22 -3.71
CA VAL A 206 10.46 23.58 -4.25
C VAL A 206 9.68 24.37 -3.20
N ALA A 207 10.37 25.26 -2.48
CA ALA A 207 9.74 26.36 -1.78
C ALA A 207 9.35 27.42 -2.81
N ALA A 208 8.05 27.71 -2.92
CA ALA A 208 7.59 28.89 -3.63
C ALA A 208 7.92 30.12 -2.79
N ASN A 209 8.72 31.02 -3.33
CA ASN A 209 8.64 32.45 -3.04
C ASN A 209 8.74 33.18 -4.38
N ASP A 210 7.87 34.17 -4.53
CA ASP A 210 7.79 35.09 -5.65
C ASP A 210 9.15 35.73 -5.92
N ASP A 211 9.63 35.61 -7.16
CA ASP A 211 10.13 36.69 -8.00
C ASP A 211 10.72 36.12 -9.29
N ASN A 212 10.37 36.79 -10.39
CA ASN A 212 10.53 36.35 -11.76
C ASN A 212 11.90 36.79 -12.29
N GLU A 213 12.86 35.88 -12.46
CA GLU A 213 13.96 36.08 -13.43
C GLU A 213 14.54 34.76 -13.96
N ILE A 214 14.60 34.68 -15.29
CA ILE A 214 15.07 33.55 -16.08
C ILE A 214 16.60 33.54 -16.05
N LEU A 215 17.23 32.46 -15.57
CA LEU A 215 18.67 32.21 -15.74
C LEU A 215 18.93 30.73 -16.11
N GLU A 216 19.59 30.55 -17.24
CA GLU A 216 19.87 29.29 -17.93
C GLU A 216 20.62 28.26 -17.07
N THR A 217 20.13 27.01 -17.04
CA THR A 217 20.84 25.88 -16.45
C THR A 217 21.97 25.39 -17.38
N LYS A 218 23.23 25.68 -17.04
CA LYS A 218 24.39 24.96 -17.59
C LYS A 218 24.43 23.53 -17.06
N LYS A 219 24.21 22.56 -17.96
CA LYS A 219 24.38 21.12 -17.74
C LYS A 219 25.86 20.81 -17.44
N LEU A 220 26.16 20.38 -16.22
CA LEU A 220 27.41 19.69 -15.88
C LEU A 220 27.11 18.17 -15.81
N GLN A 221 27.63 17.40 -16.77
CA GLN A 221 27.63 15.95 -16.73
C GLN A 221 28.97 15.44 -16.16
N PRO A 222 28.98 14.44 -15.26
CA PRO A 222 30.21 13.71 -14.94
C PRO A 222 30.47 12.63 -15.99
N ARG A 223 31.61 12.75 -16.69
CA ARG A 223 32.25 11.68 -17.47
C ARG A 223 32.66 10.54 -16.53
N TYR A 224 32.28 9.31 -16.84
CA TYR A 224 32.94 8.12 -16.29
C TYR A 224 33.82 7.47 -17.35
N VAL A 225 35.10 7.31 -17.00
CA VAL A 225 36.13 6.58 -17.75
C VAL A 225 36.09 5.12 -17.28
N VAL A 226 36.02 4.19 -18.23
CA VAL A 226 36.16 2.75 -18.01
C VAL A 226 37.64 2.41 -17.80
N GLY A 227 37.97 1.66 -16.74
CA GLY A 227 39.33 1.21 -16.43
C GLY A 227 39.36 -0.17 -15.76
N GLN A 228 40.30 -1.01 -16.20
CA GLN A 228 40.42 -2.45 -16.00
C GLN A 228 40.86 -2.92 -14.59
N GLN A 229 40.67 -4.23 -14.38
CA GLN A 229 41.14 -5.12 -13.32
C GLN A 229 42.52 -4.80 -12.72
N HIS A 230 42.64 -4.73 -11.38
CA HIS A 230 43.87 -4.99 -10.61
C HIS A 230 43.54 -5.64 -9.24
N SER A 231 44.47 -6.48 -8.77
CA SER A 231 44.45 -7.34 -7.56
C SER A 231 44.54 -6.60 -6.21
N PRO A 232 44.32 -7.29 -5.06
CA PRO A 232 43.95 -6.68 -3.79
C PRO A 232 45.16 -6.40 -2.89
N ALA A 233 45.49 -5.11 -2.69
CA ALA A 233 46.40 -4.68 -1.63
C ALA A 233 46.30 -3.15 -1.41
N ASP A 234 45.14 -2.62 -1.00
CA ASP A 234 45.06 -1.32 -0.29
C ASP A 234 43.65 -1.00 0.26
N SER A 235 43.02 -1.93 0.99
CA SER A 235 41.65 -1.71 1.51
C SER A 235 41.58 -0.79 2.74
N ASP A 236 42.71 -0.48 3.38
CA ASP A 236 42.72 0.17 4.70
C ASP A 236 42.82 1.70 4.62
N SER A 237 43.33 2.25 3.51
CA SER A 237 43.44 3.72 3.32
C SER A 237 42.14 4.37 2.83
N VAL A 238 41.27 3.61 2.15
CA VAL A 238 39.97 4.10 1.65
C VAL A 238 38.94 4.21 2.78
N ILE A 239 38.98 3.31 3.77
CA ILE A 239 38.05 3.33 4.92
C ILE A 239 38.28 4.57 5.80
N GLN A 240 39.54 4.96 6.04
CA GLN A 240 39.85 6.17 6.83
C GLN A 240 39.40 7.49 6.16
N THR A 241 39.22 7.49 4.84
CA THR A 241 38.80 8.69 4.10
C THR A 241 37.28 8.81 4.06
N LEU A 242 36.53 7.69 4.11
CA LEU A 242 35.06 7.68 4.13
C LEU A 242 34.46 7.98 5.52
N GLU A 243 35.17 7.66 6.60
CA GLU A 243 34.74 8.01 7.96
C GLU A 243 34.79 9.53 8.23
N LYS A 244 35.62 10.29 7.51
CA LYS A 244 35.79 11.74 7.71
C LYS A 244 34.78 12.64 6.97
N VAL A 245 33.92 12.09 6.11
CA VAL A 245 32.92 12.86 5.34
C VAL A 245 31.51 12.76 5.94
N ALA A 246 31.28 11.91 6.94
CA ALA A 246 30.02 11.86 7.68
C ALA A 246 29.98 12.92 8.80
N ALA A 247 30.06 14.20 8.44
CA ALA A 247 29.69 15.26 9.38
C ALA A 247 28.19 15.10 9.71
N PRO A 248 27.80 14.99 11.00
CA PRO A 248 26.39 14.93 11.35
C PRO A 248 25.73 16.25 10.90
N LEU A 249 24.73 16.13 10.03
CA LEU A 249 23.88 17.25 9.64
C LEU A 249 23.36 17.94 10.92
N PRO A 250 23.33 19.29 10.95
CA PRO A 250 22.91 20.02 12.14
C PRO A 250 21.52 19.56 12.55
N LYS A 251 21.39 19.15 13.83
CA LYS A 251 20.11 18.83 14.46
C LYS A 251 19.28 20.11 14.46
N THR A 252 18.51 20.33 13.41
CA THR A 252 17.45 21.32 13.44
C THR A 252 16.46 20.85 14.50
N ASN A 253 16.22 21.69 15.50
CA ASN A 253 15.18 21.49 16.51
C ASN A 253 13.79 21.65 15.87
N ILE A 254 13.48 20.83 14.87
CA ILE A 254 12.12 20.62 14.39
C ILE A 254 11.52 19.70 15.44
N THR A 255 10.64 20.23 16.29
CA THR A 255 9.82 19.41 17.17
C THR A 255 9.19 18.32 16.32
N GLU A 256 9.54 17.07 16.61
CA GLU A 256 9.12 15.92 15.81
C GLU A 256 7.62 15.70 16.03
N VAL A 257 6.80 16.34 15.22
CA VAL A 257 5.35 16.15 15.25
C VAL A 257 5.01 14.95 14.38
N LYS A 258 4.61 13.87 15.04
CA LYS A 258 4.20 12.61 14.41
C LYS A 258 2.79 12.76 13.82
N PRO A 259 2.51 12.22 12.62
CA PRO A 259 1.16 12.21 12.08
C PRO A 259 0.21 11.40 12.97
N THR A 260 -1.07 11.74 12.99
CA THR A 260 -2.10 10.89 13.58
C THR A 260 -2.30 9.63 12.72
N PHE A 261 -2.99 8.62 13.27
CA PHE A 261 -3.31 7.42 12.48
C PHE A 261 -4.29 7.74 11.34
N GLU A 262 -5.23 8.66 11.56
CA GLU A 262 -6.11 9.19 10.51
C GLU A 262 -5.31 9.86 9.39
N GLU A 263 -4.39 10.77 9.74
CA GLU A 263 -3.52 11.44 8.76
C GLU A 263 -2.69 10.41 7.98
N PHE A 264 -2.16 9.38 8.65
CA PHE A 264 -1.43 8.31 7.97
C PHE A 264 -2.30 7.53 6.97
N LEU A 265 -3.52 7.14 7.33
CA LEU A 265 -4.42 6.44 6.41
C LEU A 265 -4.83 7.31 5.22
N GLU A 266 -5.09 8.60 5.44
CA GLU A 266 -5.38 9.54 4.34
C GLU A 266 -4.18 9.69 3.40
N PHE A 267 -2.96 9.71 3.94
CA PHE A 267 -1.75 9.67 3.13
C PHE A 267 -1.67 8.37 2.30
N VAL A 268 -1.85 7.20 2.92
CA VAL A 268 -1.81 5.91 2.22
C VAL A 268 -2.82 5.86 1.08
N LEU A 269 -4.05 6.34 1.29
CA LEU A 269 -5.09 6.36 0.27
C LEU A 269 -4.84 7.38 -0.86
N ASP A 270 -3.98 8.38 -0.64
CA ASP A 270 -3.52 9.31 -1.68
C ASP A 270 -2.30 8.79 -2.44
N THR A 271 -1.62 7.74 -1.94
CA THR A 271 -0.55 7.10 -2.69
C THR A 271 -1.08 6.32 -3.88
N ASP A 272 -0.23 6.09 -4.87
CA ASP A 272 -0.58 5.27 -6.02
C ASP A 272 -0.55 3.78 -5.64
N LEU A 273 -1.66 3.32 -5.05
CA LEU A 273 -1.87 1.92 -4.67
C LEU A 273 -2.01 0.99 -5.90
N LEU A 274 -2.19 1.56 -7.09
CA LEU A 274 -2.43 0.81 -8.34
C LEU A 274 -1.26 0.87 -9.32
N GLY A 275 -0.34 1.83 -9.21
CA GLY A 275 0.78 1.99 -10.14
C GLY A 275 2.06 1.24 -9.77
N ILE A 276 3.09 1.46 -10.58
CA ILE A 276 4.41 0.83 -10.46
C ILE A 276 5.25 1.69 -9.52
N GLY A 277 5.48 1.24 -8.28
CA GLY A 277 6.30 1.96 -7.29
C GLY A 277 5.69 2.13 -5.90
N TYR A 278 4.70 1.31 -5.53
CA TYR A 278 4.12 1.31 -4.19
C TYR A 278 5.12 0.89 -3.10
N ASP A 279 4.94 1.39 -1.89
CA ASP A 279 5.72 0.94 -0.74
C ASP A 279 5.19 -0.42 -0.25
N SER A 280 6.09 -1.40 -0.16
CA SER A 280 5.81 -2.74 0.39
C SER A 280 5.16 -2.72 1.79
N HIS A 281 5.27 -1.63 2.55
CA HIS A 281 4.66 -1.52 3.86
C HIS A 281 3.14 -1.32 3.83
N TRP A 282 2.58 -0.72 2.76
CA TRP A 282 1.15 -0.43 2.67
C TRP A 282 0.48 -0.77 1.33
N VAL A 283 1.19 -1.39 0.38
CA VAL A 283 0.56 -1.98 -0.81
C VAL A 283 -0.40 -3.13 -0.44
N PRO A 284 -1.55 -3.28 -1.12
CA PRO A 284 -2.42 -4.46 -0.98
C PRO A 284 -1.72 -5.80 -1.28
N PHE A 285 -2.14 -6.86 -0.59
CA PHE A 285 -1.58 -8.21 -0.75
C PHE A 285 -1.81 -8.77 -2.15
N HIS A 286 -3.02 -8.62 -2.70
CA HIS A 286 -3.36 -9.14 -4.02
C HIS A 286 -2.49 -8.54 -5.14
N ARG A 287 -1.97 -7.31 -4.94
CA ARG A 287 -1.06 -6.63 -5.86
C ARG A 287 0.38 -7.11 -5.69
N TYR A 288 0.84 -7.23 -4.45
CA TYR A 288 2.23 -7.56 -4.18
C TYR A 288 2.55 -9.04 -4.44
N CYS A 289 1.72 -9.93 -3.91
CA CYS A 289 1.97 -11.38 -3.98
C CYS A 289 1.26 -12.05 -5.17
N SER A 290 0.38 -11.34 -5.88
CA SER A 290 -0.33 -11.85 -7.07
C SER A 290 -0.93 -13.27 -6.87
N PRO A 291 -1.73 -13.51 -5.81
CA PRO A 291 -2.31 -14.83 -5.51
C PRO A 291 -3.25 -15.36 -6.60
N CYS A 292 -3.73 -14.50 -7.51
CA CYS A 292 -4.49 -14.93 -8.68
C CYS A 292 -3.61 -15.56 -9.78
N SER A 293 -2.32 -15.21 -9.81
CA SER A 293 -1.34 -15.66 -10.84
C SER A 293 -0.37 -16.72 -10.30
N VAL A 294 -0.15 -16.75 -8.98
CA VAL A 294 0.76 -17.69 -8.32
C VAL A 294 -0.06 -18.73 -7.54
N PRO A 295 0.05 -20.03 -7.88
CA PRO A 295 -0.69 -21.07 -7.19
C PRO A 295 -0.04 -21.40 -5.83
N TYR A 296 -0.40 -20.64 -4.81
CA TYR A 296 0.04 -20.89 -3.43
C TYR A 296 -0.53 -22.20 -2.91
N HIS A 297 0.31 -23.00 -2.27
CA HIS A 297 -0.11 -24.21 -1.56
C HIS A 297 -0.73 -23.87 -0.21
N VAL A 298 -0.24 -22.82 0.44
CA VAL A 298 -0.74 -22.32 1.73
C VAL A 298 -0.76 -20.80 1.74
N ILE A 299 -1.85 -20.24 2.24
CA ILE A 299 -1.97 -18.83 2.59
C ILE A 299 -2.23 -18.78 4.10
N GLY A 300 -1.19 -18.52 4.88
CA GLY A 300 -1.28 -18.45 6.34
C GLY A 300 -1.83 -17.10 6.81
N LYS A 301 -2.49 -17.07 7.96
CA LYS A 301 -3.01 -15.87 8.62
C LYS A 301 -2.18 -15.56 9.87
N LEU A 302 -1.85 -14.29 10.10
CA LEU A 302 -1.10 -13.93 11.31
C LEU A 302 -1.90 -14.10 12.60
N GLU A 303 -3.21 -14.12 12.49
CA GLU A 303 -4.16 -14.42 13.56
C GLU A 303 -3.97 -15.86 14.08
N THR A 304 -3.54 -16.77 13.21
CA THR A 304 -3.24 -18.19 13.49
C THR A 304 -1.76 -18.53 13.27
N ALA A 305 -0.87 -17.52 13.39
CA ALA A 305 0.52 -17.63 12.97
C ALA A 305 1.27 -18.84 13.54
N ALA A 306 1.06 -19.18 14.82
CA ALA A 306 1.77 -20.30 15.46
C ALA A 306 1.47 -21.63 14.75
N ASP A 307 0.20 -21.92 14.51
CA ASP A 307 -0.25 -23.15 13.85
C ASP A 307 0.14 -23.14 12.36
N ASP A 308 -0.03 -22.00 11.68
CA ASP A 308 0.28 -21.87 10.25
C ASP A 308 1.79 -21.98 9.98
N PHE A 309 2.63 -21.39 10.84
CA PHE A 309 4.08 -21.55 10.75
C PHE A 309 4.47 -23.01 10.99
N GLN A 310 3.90 -23.66 12.02
CA GLN A 310 4.19 -25.06 12.32
C GLN A 310 3.86 -25.96 11.11
N TYR A 311 2.66 -25.81 10.54
CA TYR A 311 2.25 -26.59 9.37
C TYR A 311 3.20 -26.40 8.18
N ILE A 312 3.57 -25.15 7.86
CA ILE A 312 4.49 -24.86 6.76
C ILE A 312 5.87 -25.46 7.04
N TRP A 313 6.37 -25.34 8.27
CA TRP A 313 7.68 -25.88 8.66
C TRP A 313 7.75 -27.40 8.53
N ASP A 314 6.70 -28.09 8.97
CA ASP A 314 6.61 -29.54 8.89
C ASP A 314 6.47 -30.02 7.44
N LYS A 315 5.69 -29.30 6.61
CA LYS A 315 5.50 -29.66 5.19
C LYS A 315 6.74 -29.41 4.33
N THR A 316 7.50 -28.36 4.64
CA THR A 316 8.70 -27.98 3.86
C THR A 316 9.96 -28.65 4.38
N GLY A 317 9.95 -29.17 5.61
CA GLY A 317 11.14 -29.69 6.28
C GLY A 317 12.03 -28.60 6.88
N LEU A 318 11.66 -27.32 6.79
CA LEU A 318 12.43 -26.19 7.35
C LEU A 318 12.71 -26.35 8.85
N GLY A 319 11.82 -27.03 9.59
CA GLY A 319 11.98 -27.31 11.02
C GLY A 319 13.18 -28.17 11.39
N THR A 320 13.81 -28.85 10.43
CA THR A 320 15.04 -29.61 10.66
C THR A 320 16.27 -28.73 10.87
N GLN A 321 16.27 -27.49 10.35
CA GLN A 321 17.40 -26.57 10.43
C GLN A 321 17.09 -25.26 11.16
N VAL A 322 15.83 -24.82 11.12
CA VAL A 322 15.43 -23.51 11.67
C VAL A 322 14.24 -23.68 12.61
N PRO A 323 14.27 -23.11 13.82
CA PRO A 323 13.15 -23.19 14.74
C PRO A 323 11.89 -22.53 14.16
N VAL A 324 10.74 -23.11 14.48
CA VAL A 324 9.44 -22.59 14.05
C VAL A 324 9.24 -21.19 14.65
N PRO A 325 8.97 -20.16 13.83
CA PRO A 325 8.69 -18.83 14.34
C PRO A 325 7.45 -18.84 15.23
N TRP A 326 7.52 -18.10 16.34
CA TRP A 326 6.35 -17.72 17.15
C TRP A 326 5.63 -18.89 17.86
N ILE A 327 6.22 -20.09 17.90
CA ILE A 327 5.63 -21.28 18.53
C ILE A 327 5.28 -21.09 20.02
N ASN A 328 6.05 -20.25 20.73
CA ASN A 328 5.84 -19.94 22.15
C ASN A 328 5.16 -18.58 22.39
N ARG A 329 4.65 -17.92 21.35
CA ARG A 329 3.93 -16.65 21.54
C ARG A 329 2.50 -16.94 21.92
N ASN A 330 2.04 -16.28 22.97
CA ASN A 330 0.65 -16.32 23.37
C ASN A 330 -0.21 -15.75 22.22
N THR A 331 -1.09 -16.59 21.66
CA THR A 331 -1.95 -16.22 20.53
C THR A 331 -3.00 -15.20 20.94
N ALA A 332 -3.42 -15.21 22.21
CA ALA A 332 -4.33 -14.21 22.75
C ALA A 332 -3.64 -12.82 22.83
N PRO A 333 -4.22 -11.77 22.22
CA PRO A 333 -3.67 -10.43 22.34
C PRO A 333 -3.70 -9.97 23.81
N SER A 334 -2.61 -9.34 24.26
CA SER A 334 -2.56 -8.80 25.61
C SER A 334 -3.64 -7.72 25.81
N LYS A 335 -4.09 -7.53 27.06
CA LYS A 335 -5.05 -6.45 27.40
C LYS A 335 -4.54 -5.08 26.93
N SER A 336 -3.23 -4.84 27.01
CA SER A 336 -2.60 -3.61 26.52
C SER A 336 -2.70 -3.46 25.00
N LYS A 337 -2.51 -4.54 24.23
CA LYS A 337 -2.64 -4.54 22.77
C LYS A 337 -4.08 -4.26 22.34
N ILE A 338 -5.06 -4.91 22.98
CA ILE A 338 -6.49 -4.68 22.70
C ILE A 338 -6.86 -3.21 23.00
N ALA A 339 -6.42 -2.67 24.13
CA ALA A 339 -6.66 -1.27 24.49
C ALA A 339 -6.00 -0.30 23.50
N LEU A 340 -4.80 -0.62 23.02
CA LEU A 340 -4.09 0.17 22.02
C LEU A 340 -4.82 0.19 20.68
N GLU A 341 -5.24 -0.98 20.18
CA GLU A 341 -6.03 -1.08 18.95
C GLU A 341 -7.33 -0.27 19.06
N LYS A 342 -8.06 -0.46 20.16
CA LYS A 342 -9.31 0.29 20.41
C LYS A 342 -9.06 1.80 20.39
N LYS A 343 -7.99 2.28 21.03
CA LYS A 343 -7.63 3.71 21.05
C LYS A 343 -7.47 4.29 19.64
N TYR A 344 -6.75 3.59 18.76
CA TYR A 344 -6.50 4.07 17.40
C TYR A 344 -7.71 3.94 16.48
N TYR A 345 -8.49 2.86 16.61
CA TYR A 345 -9.67 2.67 15.77
C TYR A 345 -10.82 3.61 16.17
N SER A 346 -11.02 3.86 17.46
CA SER A 346 -12.10 4.77 17.91
C SER A 346 -11.92 6.22 17.47
N SER A 347 -10.69 6.63 17.11
CA SER A 347 -10.45 7.97 16.59
C SER A 347 -10.76 8.13 15.10
N LEU A 348 -11.04 7.04 14.37
CA LEU A 348 -11.21 7.10 12.92
C LEU A 348 -12.64 7.49 12.51
N PRO A 349 -12.81 8.41 11.56
CA PRO A 349 -14.10 8.65 10.92
C PRO A 349 -14.61 7.40 10.20
N ARG A 350 -15.91 7.10 10.33
CA ARG A 350 -16.53 5.95 9.65
C ARG A 350 -16.31 5.98 8.13
N ASP A 351 -16.38 7.15 7.51
CA ASP A 351 -16.17 7.29 6.06
C ASP A 351 -14.75 6.90 5.63
N LEU A 352 -13.74 7.15 6.48
CA LEU A 352 -12.36 6.79 6.19
C LEU A 352 -12.19 5.27 6.23
N ILE A 353 -12.79 4.61 7.22
CA ILE A 353 -12.79 3.14 7.32
C ILE A 353 -13.40 2.52 6.05
N LEU A 354 -14.53 3.06 5.58
CA LEU A 354 -15.20 2.54 4.38
C LEU A 354 -14.42 2.83 3.09
N ARG A 355 -13.82 4.01 2.94
CA ARG A 355 -12.94 4.30 1.79
C ARG A 355 -11.71 3.39 1.78
N PHE A 356 -11.15 3.11 2.95
CA PHE A 356 -10.05 2.16 3.06
C PHE A 356 -10.49 0.76 2.65
N TYR A 357 -11.64 0.31 3.15
CA TYR A 357 -12.22 -0.97 2.73
C TYR A 357 -12.38 -1.04 1.21
N ASP A 358 -12.92 0.01 0.58
CA ASP A 358 -13.07 0.04 -0.88
C ASP A 358 -11.73 -0.04 -1.62
N ALA A 359 -10.70 0.64 -1.14
CA ALA A 359 -9.36 0.60 -1.73
C ALA A 359 -8.67 -0.76 -1.56
N PHE A 360 -8.96 -1.48 -0.47
CA PHE A 360 -8.39 -2.79 -0.15
C PHE A 360 -9.38 -3.95 -0.35
N ARG A 361 -10.50 -3.71 -1.06
CA ARG A 361 -11.65 -4.63 -1.10
C ARG A 361 -11.26 -6.05 -1.49
N MET A 362 -10.42 -6.19 -2.50
CA MET A 362 -9.92 -7.48 -2.96
C MET A 362 -9.17 -8.25 -1.87
N ASP A 363 -8.41 -7.59 -1.00
CA ASP A 363 -7.74 -8.26 0.12
C ASP A 363 -8.73 -8.70 1.19
N PHE A 364 -9.77 -7.91 1.47
CA PHE A 364 -10.81 -8.31 2.40
C PHE A 364 -11.57 -9.54 1.89
N GLU A 365 -11.99 -9.52 0.62
CA GLU A 365 -12.77 -10.59 0.02
C GLU A 365 -11.93 -11.86 -0.20
N LEU A 366 -10.72 -11.75 -0.75
CA LEU A 366 -9.89 -12.91 -1.09
C LEU A 366 -9.41 -13.67 0.14
N PHE A 367 -9.18 -12.98 1.25
CA PHE A 367 -8.65 -13.57 2.47
C PHE A 367 -9.68 -13.69 3.59
N ASP A 368 -10.96 -13.48 3.28
CA ASP A 368 -12.08 -13.64 4.22
C ASP A 368 -11.88 -12.83 5.51
N TYR A 369 -11.68 -11.52 5.35
CA TYR A 369 -11.66 -10.56 6.44
C TYR A 369 -12.94 -9.73 6.43
N SER A 370 -13.50 -9.48 7.62
CA SER A 370 -14.71 -8.67 7.74
C SER A 370 -14.39 -7.23 8.11
N ILE A 371 -14.95 -6.28 7.35
CA ILE A 371 -14.91 -4.87 7.75
C ILE A 371 -15.64 -4.61 9.07
N ASN A 372 -16.57 -5.48 9.45
CA ASN A 372 -17.33 -5.37 10.69
C ASN A 372 -16.43 -5.48 11.93
N ASP A 373 -15.35 -6.26 11.85
CA ASP A 373 -14.38 -6.37 12.94
C ASP A 373 -13.78 -4.99 13.28
N ILE A 374 -13.53 -4.17 12.26
CA ILE A 374 -12.99 -2.82 12.41
C ILE A 374 -14.06 -1.82 12.81
N LEU A 375 -15.25 -1.89 12.22
CA LEU A 375 -16.37 -1.00 12.57
C LEU A 375 -16.74 -1.13 14.05
N VAL A 376 -16.80 -2.36 14.57
CA VAL A 376 -17.06 -2.63 15.99
C VAL A 376 -15.93 -2.12 16.87
N LYS A 377 -14.66 -2.37 16.52
CA LYS A 377 -13.50 -1.81 17.24
C LYS A 377 -13.52 -0.28 17.29
N ALA A 378 -14.01 0.37 16.24
CA ALA A 378 -14.15 1.82 16.14
C ALA A 378 -15.42 2.38 16.82
N GLY A 379 -16.34 1.54 17.31
CA GLY A 379 -17.56 1.96 17.99
C GLY A 379 -18.76 2.24 17.07
N TYR A 380 -18.69 1.80 15.80
CA TYR A 380 -19.79 1.89 14.84
C TYR A 380 -20.60 0.60 14.79
N ARG A 381 -21.83 0.69 14.25
CA ARG A 381 -22.63 -0.50 13.94
C ARG A 381 -22.04 -1.25 12.75
N ALA A 382 -22.04 -2.57 12.84
CA ALA A 382 -21.75 -3.48 11.74
C ALA A 382 -22.75 -3.28 10.58
N ILE A 383 -22.34 -3.67 9.38
CA ILE A 383 -23.11 -3.59 8.13
C ILE A 383 -23.34 -4.95 7.50
#